data_AF-A0A1H8P794-F1
#
_entry.id   AF-A0A1H8P794-F1
#
_cell.length_a   1.000
_cell.length_b   1.000
_cell.length_c   1.000
_cell.angle_alpha   90.00
_cell.angle_beta   90.00
_cell.angle_gamma   90.00
#
_symmetry.space_group_name_H-M   'P 1'
#
loop_
_entity.id
_entity.type
_entity.pdbx_description
1 polymer ?
#
loop_
_entity_poly.entity_id
_entity_poly.type
_entity_poly.pdbx_seq_one_letter_code
_entity_poly.pdbx_strand_id
1 'polypeptide(L)'
;MTATNDDADRALAAHVSGVLRHIWDPIGMRTEGPRDAYDRYIPGIVALLRGRSAYETAIVEHLIRIENLEMRLSARARVMSTSTRAARALLGLREACLEAPHTLVAQIISRDGLHCIWIFRRSDGLHSYRHALFRSENDENGEYSWWADAGEGRPGLFSTATAAEAEARAMIGWLRTRDG
;
A
#
# COMPACT_ATOMS: atom_id res chain seq x y z
N MET A 1 4.76 25.94 6.58
CA MET A 1 3.31 25.71 6.65
C MET A 1 3.10 24.23 6.91
N THR A 2 2.68 23.85 8.11
CA THR A 2 2.27 22.48 8.44
C THR A 2 0.99 22.20 7.68
N ALA A 3 1.00 21.18 6.83
CA ALA A 3 -0.21 20.73 6.16
C ALA A 3 -1.26 20.33 7.20
N THR A 4 -2.52 20.63 6.91
CA THR A 4 -3.63 20.27 7.79
C THR A 4 -3.88 18.76 7.69
N ASN A 5 -4.50 18.18 8.73
CA ASN A 5 -4.90 16.77 8.69
C ASN A 5 -5.76 16.46 7.45
N ASP A 6 -6.57 17.41 6.99
CA ASP A 6 -7.43 17.28 5.81
C ASP A 6 -6.63 17.08 4.50
N ASP A 7 -5.47 17.73 4.37
CA ASP A 7 -4.61 17.56 3.19
C ASP A 7 -3.92 16.19 3.21
N ALA A 8 -3.49 15.73 4.39
CA ALA A 8 -2.90 14.41 4.57
C ALA A 8 -3.93 13.31 4.30
N ASP A 9 -5.18 13.53 4.70
CA ASP A 9 -6.30 12.63 4.46
C ASP A 9 -6.68 12.54 2.98
N ARG A 10 -6.66 13.68 2.28
CA ARG A 10 -6.89 13.70 0.84
C ARG A 10 -5.77 12.96 0.10
N ALA A 11 -4.52 13.15 0.51
CA ALA A 11 -3.38 12.43 -0.05
C ALA A 11 -3.48 10.92 0.21
N LEU A 12 -3.80 10.51 1.44
CA LEU A 12 -3.99 9.11 1.80
C LEU A 12 -5.16 8.49 1.03
N ALA A 13 -6.29 9.18 0.91
CA ALA A 13 -7.46 8.72 0.16
C ALA A 13 -7.13 8.47 -1.33
N ALA A 14 -6.33 9.35 -1.95
CA ALA A 14 -5.88 9.18 -3.32
C ALA A 14 -5.00 7.92 -3.48
N HIS A 15 -4.08 7.68 -2.55
CA HIS A 15 -3.25 6.47 -2.55
C HIS A 15 -4.06 5.20 -2.27
N VAL A 16 -5.01 5.25 -1.35
CA VAL A 16 -5.95 4.15 -1.06
C VAL A 16 -6.75 3.80 -2.32
N SER A 17 -7.30 4.77 -3.04
CA SER A 17 -7.99 4.54 -4.32
C SER A 17 -7.13 3.74 -5.30
N GLY A 18 -5.85 4.10 -5.41
CA GLY A 18 -4.87 3.37 -6.23
C GLY A 18 -4.69 1.91 -5.80
N VAL A 19 -4.61 1.64 -4.49
CA VAL A 19 -4.49 0.27 -3.96
C VAL A 19 -5.75 -0.55 -4.25
N LEU A 20 -6.94 0.00 -4.04
CA LEU A 20 -8.19 -0.72 -4.30
C LEU A 20 -8.33 -1.09 -5.77
N ARG A 21 -7.97 -0.15 -6.67
CA ARG A 21 -8.11 -0.34 -8.12
C ARG A 21 -7.05 -1.25 -8.73
N HIS A 22 -5.80 -1.17 -8.26
CA HIS A 22 -4.68 -1.81 -8.95
C HIS A 22 -4.11 -3.02 -8.23
N ILE A 23 -4.35 -3.13 -6.92
CA ILE A 23 -3.82 -4.22 -6.11
C ILE A 23 -4.95 -5.16 -5.72
N TRP A 24 -5.98 -4.67 -5.04
CA TRP A 24 -7.10 -5.46 -4.49
C TRP A 24 -8.00 -6.02 -5.59
N ASP A 25 -8.61 -5.11 -6.35
CA ASP A 25 -9.44 -5.32 -7.55
C ASP A 25 -10.22 -6.64 -7.63
N PRO A 26 -11.05 -7.00 -6.62
CA PRO A 26 -11.65 -8.33 -6.54
C PRO A 26 -12.71 -8.59 -7.63
N ILE A 27 -13.17 -7.54 -8.31
CA ILE A 27 -14.15 -7.59 -9.41
C ILE A 27 -13.57 -7.16 -10.77
N GLY A 28 -12.24 -6.98 -10.89
CA GLY A 28 -11.57 -6.79 -12.19
C GLY A 28 -11.83 -5.44 -12.88
N MET A 29 -12.06 -4.37 -12.12
CA MET A 29 -12.39 -3.03 -12.62
C MET A 29 -11.18 -2.22 -13.07
N ARG A 30 -9.95 -2.73 -12.89
CA ARG A 30 -8.72 -2.02 -13.28
C ARG A 30 -8.74 -1.52 -14.73
N THR A 31 -9.07 -2.40 -15.68
CA THR A 31 -8.92 -2.15 -17.13
C THR A 31 -10.19 -1.60 -17.78
N GLU A 32 -11.35 -2.11 -17.41
CA GLU A 32 -12.62 -1.84 -18.12
C GLU A 32 -13.68 -1.20 -17.21
N GLY A 33 -13.40 -1.10 -15.91
CA GLY A 33 -14.34 -0.58 -14.93
C GLY A 33 -14.29 0.93 -14.74
N PRO A 34 -15.39 1.54 -14.25
CA PRO A 34 -15.44 2.96 -13.96
C PRO A 34 -14.39 3.36 -12.92
N ARG A 35 -13.92 4.61 -12.97
CA ARG A 35 -12.79 5.08 -12.15
C ARG A 35 -13.06 5.01 -10.66
N ASP A 36 -14.31 5.23 -10.30
CA ASP A 36 -14.87 5.37 -8.96
C ASP A 36 -15.48 4.08 -8.40
N ALA A 37 -15.30 2.93 -9.06
CA ALA A 37 -15.90 1.65 -8.68
C ALA A 37 -15.70 1.26 -7.20
N TYR A 38 -14.60 1.73 -6.59
CA TYR A 38 -14.23 1.45 -5.20
C TYR A 38 -14.34 2.66 -4.26
N ASP A 39 -14.73 3.83 -4.76
CA ASP A 39 -14.63 5.10 -4.02
C ASP A 39 -15.48 5.10 -2.75
N ARG A 40 -16.61 4.40 -2.77
CA ARG A 40 -17.50 4.27 -1.61
C ARG A 40 -16.83 3.62 -0.38
N TYR A 41 -15.78 2.83 -0.59
CA TYR A 41 -15.08 2.12 0.49
C TYR A 41 -13.92 2.92 1.07
N ILE A 42 -13.45 3.95 0.36
CA ILE A 42 -12.27 4.74 0.74
C ILE A 42 -12.41 5.36 2.14
N PRO A 43 -13.52 6.03 2.51
CA PRO A 43 -13.62 6.68 3.82
C PRO A 43 -13.46 5.71 4.99
N GLY A 44 -14.07 4.52 4.90
CA GLY A 44 -13.98 3.49 5.94
C GLY A 44 -12.57 2.92 6.08
N ILE A 45 -11.88 2.71 4.95
CA ILE A 45 -10.50 2.22 4.94
C ILE A 45 -9.54 3.29 5.46
N VAL A 46 -9.70 4.56 5.07
CA VAL A 46 -8.91 5.67 5.62
C VAL A 46 -9.08 5.75 7.14
N ALA A 47 -10.32 5.66 7.64
CA ALA A 47 -10.58 5.64 9.09
C ALA A 47 -9.89 4.47 9.79
N LEU A 48 -9.95 3.26 9.20
CA LEU A 48 -9.25 2.08 9.70
C LEU A 48 -7.73 2.29 9.76
N LEU A 49 -7.13 2.88 8.72
CA LEU A 49 -5.70 3.13 8.65
C LEU A 49 -5.22 4.22 9.61
N ARG A 50 -6.06 5.18 9.99
CA ARG A 50 -5.71 6.11 11.09
C ARG A 50 -5.60 5.40 12.43
N GLY A 51 -6.35 4.32 12.62
CA GLY A 51 -6.18 3.41 13.74
C GLY A 51 -4.81 2.74 13.66
N ARG A 52 -3.87 3.17 14.51
CA ARG A 52 -2.52 2.59 14.55
C ARG A 52 -2.48 1.14 15.03
N SER A 53 -3.60 0.62 15.54
CA SER A 53 -3.78 -0.76 15.99
C SER A 53 -4.28 -1.73 14.92
N ALA A 54 -4.68 -1.24 13.73
CA ALA A 54 -5.13 -2.11 12.66
C ALA A 54 -3.93 -2.75 11.95
N TYR A 55 -3.59 -4.00 12.29
CA TYR A 55 -2.55 -4.77 11.61
C TYR A 55 -3.10 -5.52 10.39
N GLU A 56 -2.25 -6.27 9.68
CA GLU A 56 -2.60 -6.97 8.44
C GLU A 56 -3.93 -7.72 8.57
N THR A 57 -4.07 -8.57 9.58
CA THR A 57 -5.24 -9.43 9.78
C THR A 57 -6.53 -8.63 9.89
N ALA A 58 -6.54 -7.56 10.68
CA ALA A 58 -7.71 -6.68 10.81
C ALA A 58 -8.08 -5.99 9.49
N ILE A 59 -7.09 -5.61 8.69
CA ILE A 59 -7.32 -4.99 7.37
C ILE A 59 -7.83 -6.04 6.38
N VAL A 60 -7.25 -7.24 6.36
CA VAL A 60 -7.69 -8.37 5.52
C VAL A 60 -9.14 -8.72 5.84
N GLU A 61 -9.49 -8.88 7.11
CA GLU A 61 -10.85 -9.16 7.54
C GLU A 61 -11.83 -8.07 7.12
N HIS A 62 -11.41 -6.81 7.17
CA HIS A 62 -12.23 -5.69 6.70
C HIS A 62 -12.48 -5.78 5.18
N LEU A 63 -11.45 -6.05 4.37
CA LEU A 63 -11.59 -6.20 2.92
C LEU A 63 -12.48 -7.40 2.56
N ILE A 64 -12.27 -8.56 3.22
CA ILE A 64 -13.10 -9.76 3.04
C ILE A 64 -14.56 -9.47 3.44
N ARG A 65 -14.80 -8.67 4.47
CA ARG A 65 -16.15 -8.27 4.86
C ARG A 65 -16.83 -7.46 3.76
N ILE A 66 -16.10 -6.53 3.13
CA ILE A 66 -16.61 -5.77 1.97
C ILE A 66 -16.94 -6.74 0.82
N GLU A 67 -16.02 -7.64 0.47
CA GLU A 67 -16.26 -8.64 -0.58
C GLU A 67 -17.54 -9.47 -0.32
N ASN A 68 -17.78 -9.85 0.94
CA ASN A 68 -18.91 -10.68 1.33
C ASN A 68 -20.23 -9.91 1.38
N LEU A 69 -20.26 -8.81 2.13
CA LEU A 69 -21.52 -8.15 2.51
C LEU A 69 -21.94 -7.11 1.47
N GLU A 70 -20.97 -6.40 0.92
CA GLU A 70 -21.20 -5.24 0.07
C GLU A 70 -21.14 -5.62 -1.42
N MET A 71 -20.20 -6.50 -1.81
CA MET A 71 -20.03 -6.96 -3.20
C MET A 71 -20.67 -8.32 -3.48
N ARG A 72 -21.04 -9.09 -2.44
CA ARG A 72 -21.68 -10.41 -2.54
C ARG A 72 -20.90 -11.41 -3.40
N LEU A 73 -19.58 -11.44 -3.25
CA LEU A 73 -18.71 -12.32 -4.03
C LEU A 73 -18.86 -13.79 -3.62
N SER A 74 -18.80 -14.68 -4.61
CA SER A 74 -18.80 -16.12 -4.39
C SER A 74 -17.52 -16.59 -3.68
N ALA A 75 -17.54 -17.76 -3.04
CA ALA A 75 -16.35 -18.39 -2.47
C ALA A 75 -15.20 -18.51 -3.48
N ARG A 76 -15.50 -18.86 -4.73
CA ARG A 76 -14.50 -18.97 -5.80
C ARG A 76 -13.85 -17.63 -6.13
N ALA A 77 -14.63 -16.56 -6.23
CA ALA A 77 -14.08 -15.22 -6.50
C ALA A 77 -13.16 -14.75 -5.36
N ARG A 78 -13.46 -15.13 -4.11
CA ARG A 78 -12.66 -14.79 -2.93
C ARG A 78 -11.32 -15.52 -2.86
N VAL A 79 -11.24 -16.77 -3.36
CA VAL A 79 -9.95 -17.49 -3.46
C VAL A 79 -8.97 -16.75 -4.37
N MET A 80 -9.49 -16.04 -5.38
CA MET A 80 -8.70 -15.21 -6.29
C MET A 80 -8.47 -13.79 -5.76
N SER A 81 -9.06 -13.45 -4.60
CA SER A 81 -8.88 -12.14 -3.99
C SER A 81 -7.43 -11.94 -3.59
N THR A 82 -6.97 -10.71 -3.76
CA THR A 82 -5.64 -10.29 -3.36
C THR A 82 -5.67 -9.50 -2.05
N SER A 83 -6.72 -9.70 -1.24
CA SER A 83 -6.97 -9.01 0.05
C SER A 83 -5.74 -8.96 0.96
N THR A 84 -4.98 -10.04 1.10
CA THR A 84 -3.71 -10.06 1.86
C THR A 84 -2.71 -9.04 1.31
N ARG A 85 -2.43 -9.10 0.00
CA ARG A 85 -1.50 -8.15 -0.66
C ARG A 85 -2.00 -6.72 -0.59
N ALA A 86 -3.30 -6.52 -0.74
CA ALA A 86 -3.94 -5.21 -0.59
C ALA A 86 -3.81 -4.68 0.84
N ALA A 87 -4.05 -5.52 1.86
CA ALA A 87 -3.90 -5.16 3.25
C ALA A 87 -2.47 -4.72 3.58
N ARG A 88 -1.46 -5.47 3.12
CA ARG A 88 -0.04 -5.09 3.25
C ARG A 88 0.27 -3.77 2.55
N ALA A 89 -0.29 -3.55 1.36
CA ALA A 89 -0.13 -2.29 0.64
C ALA A 89 -0.78 -1.12 1.40
N LEU A 90 -1.98 -1.30 1.96
CA LEU A 90 -2.65 -0.29 2.78
C LEU A 90 -1.88 0.00 4.07
N LEU A 91 -1.33 -1.03 4.71
CA LEU A 91 -0.43 -0.90 5.85
C LEU A 91 0.82 -0.08 5.51
N GLY A 92 1.41 -0.33 4.34
CA GLY A 92 2.56 0.45 3.86
C GLY A 92 2.23 1.91 3.60
N LEU A 93 1.04 2.20 3.05
CA LEU A 93 0.59 3.57 2.86
C LEU A 93 0.43 4.30 4.19
N ARG A 94 -0.12 3.63 5.20
CA ARG A 94 -0.23 4.19 6.54
C ARG A 94 1.14 4.60 7.07
N GLU A 95 2.13 3.71 7.01
CA GLU A 95 3.47 4.00 7.53
C GLU A 95 4.13 5.16 6.79
N ALA A 96 4.12 5.16 5.45
CA ALA A 96 4.69 6.23 4.66
C ALA A 96 3.97 7.58 4.83
N CYS A 97 2.64 7.58 4.94
CA CYS A 97 1.88 8.79 5.18
C CYS A 97 1.99 9.31 6.62
N LEU A 98 2.26 8.46 7.61
CA LEU A 98 2.56 8.90 8.98
C LEU A 98 3.92 9.60 9.05
N GLU A 99 4.89 9.17 8.25
CA GLU A 99 6.21 9.79 8.24
C GLU A 99 6.26 11.05 7.37
N ALA A 100 5.69 11.00 6.15
CA ALA A 100 5.82 12.08 5.18
C ALA A 100 4.60 12.18 4.24
N PRO A 101 3.44 12.65 4.73
CA PRO A 101 2.15 12.56 4.03
C PRO A 101 2.09 13.32 2.69
N HIS A 102 2.89 14.37 2.53
CA HIS A 102 2.87 15.23 1.33
C HIS A 102 4.02 14.97 0.36
N THR A 103 4.94 14.08 0.73
CA THR A 103 6.07 13.74 -0.13
C THR A 103 5.88 12.40 -0.80
N LEU A 104 5.02 11.51 -0.27
CA LEU A 104 4.72 10.23 -0.92
C LEU A 104 4.07 10.44 -2.29
N VAL A 105 4.78 10.03 -3.34
CA VAL A 105 4.33 10.12 -4.74
C VAL A 105 3.74 8.81 -5.21
N ALA A 106 4.34 7.68 -4.82
CA ALA A 106 3.91 6.37 -5.26
C ALA A 106 4.34 5.28 -4.27
N GLN A 107 3.63 4.15 -4.31
CA GLN A 107 3.99 2.93 -3.63
C GLN A 107 3.96 1.75 -4.61
N ILE A 108 4.91 0.83 -4.46
CA ILE A 108 4.98 -0.41 -5.22
C ILE A 108 5.04 -1.55 -4.21
N ILE A 109 4.21 -2.57 -4.42
CA ILE A 109 4.30 -3.82 -3.66
C ILE A 109 4.67 -4.97 -4.60
N SER A 110 5.50 -5.90 -4.12
CA SER A 110 5.81 -7.14 -4.84
C SER A 110 4.57 -8.02 -5.03
N ARG A 111 4.64 -8.97 -5.97
CA ARG A 111 3.51 -9.86 -6.28
C ARG A 111 3.13 -10.73 -5.08
N ASP A 112 4.11 -11.20 -4.33
CA ASP A 112 3.99 -11.94 -3.06
C ASP A 112 3.56 -11.06 -1.86
N GLY A 113 3.59 -9.74 -2.01
CA GLY A 113 3.25 -8.80 -0.94
C GLY A 113 4.31 -8.62 0.14
N LEU A 114 5.53 -9.14 -0.02
CA LEU A 114 6.58 -9.14 1.01
C LEU A 114 7.59 -7.99 0.89
N HIS A 115 7.61 -7.27 -0.23
CA HIS A 115 8.46 -6.10 -0.45
C HIS A 115 7.59 -4.88 -0.72
N CYS A 116 7.82 -3.80 0.02
CA CYS A 116 7.23 -2.50 -0.23
C CYS A 116 8.31 -1.52 -0.63
N ILE A 117 8.02 -0.72 -1.65
CA ILE A 117 8.81 0.46 -1.98
C ILE A 117 7.93 1.69 -1.97
N TRP A 118 8.41 2.74 -1.32
CA TRP A 118 7.81 4.06 -1.35
C TRP A 118 8.70 5.03 -2.10
N ILE A 119 8.09 5.88 -2.93
CA ILE A 119 8.79 6.93 -3.66
C ILE A 119 8.36 8.27 -3.08
N PHE A 120 9.33 9.06 -2.65
CA PHE A 120 9.12 10.36 -2.03
C PHE A 120 9.69 11.47 -2.91
N ARG A 121 8.97 12.59 -3.00
CA ARG A 121 9.45 13.85 -3.57
C ARG A 121 10.10 14.70 -2.49
N ARG A 122 11.32 15.11 -2.72
CA ARG A 122 12.11 15.97 -1.84
C ARG A 122 11.83 17.44 -2.12
N SER A 123 12.23 18.31 -1.19
CA SER A 123 12.11 19.77 -1.32
C SER A 123 12.94 20.34 -2.47
N ASP A 124 14.04 19.69 -2.84
CA ASP A 124 14.91 20.02 -3.99
C ASP A 124 14.30 19.61 -5.35
N GLY A 125 13.10 19.00 -5.35
CA GLY A 125 12.41 18.53 -6.55
C GLY A 125 12.86 17.15 -7.05
N LEU A 126 13.89 16.56 -6.43
CA LEU A 126 14.34 15.20 -6.72
C LEU A 126 13.46 14.17 -6.03
N HIS A 127 13.61 12.92 -6.44
CA HIS A 127 12.88 11.78 -5.89
C HIS A 127 13.86 10.82 -5.24
N SER A 128 13.48 10.26 -4.10
CA SER A 128 14.16 9.13 -3.47
C SER A 128 13.18 7.99 -3.29
N TYR A 129 13.69 6.78 -3.12
CA TYR A 129 12.85 5.64 -2.74
C TYR A 129 13.40 4.93 -1.51
N ARG A 130 12.50 4.30 -0.77
CA ARG A 130 12.82 3.44 0.36
C ARG A 130 12.25 2.07 0.14
N HIS A 131 12.97 1.05 0.59
CA HIS A 131 12.56 -0.35 0.48
C HIS A 131 12.41 -0.92 1.88
N ALA A 132 11.35 -1.71 2.09
CA ALA A 132 11.12 -2.43 3.33
C ALA A 132 10.62 -3.85 3.08
N LEU A 133 10.80 -4.71 4.08
CA LEU A 133 10.37 -6.10 4.09
C LEU A 133 9.20 -6.28 5.06
N PHE A 134 8.19 -7.03 4.63
CA PHE A 134 7.06 -7.31 5.47
C PHE A 134 7.46 -8.26 6.61
N ARG A 135 7.08 -7.93 7.84
CA ARG A 135 7.23 -8.77 9.01
C ARG A 135 5.90 -8.90 9.74
N SER A 136 5.69 -10.04 10.34
CA SER A 136 4.55 -10.35 11.20
C SER A 136 5.02 -11.21 12.35
N GLU A 137 4.56 -10.90 13.55
CA GLU A 137 4.80 -11.69 14.74
C GLU A 137 3.48 -11.89 15.49
N ASN A 138 3.41 -12.97 16.26
CA ASN A 138 2.26 -13.28 17.10
C ASN A 138 2.78 -13.48 18.52
N ASP A 139 2.32 -12.64 19.43
CA ASP A 139 2.67 -12.67 20.85
C ASP A 139 1.40 -12.79 21.73
N GLU A 140 1.56 -12.63 23.05
CA GLU A 140 0.46 -12.68 24.01
C GLU A 140 -0.61 -11.60 23.81
N ASN A 141 -0.28 -10.52 23.09
CA ASN A 141 -1.20 -9.43 22.75
C ASN A 141 -1.86 -9.61 21.37
N GLY A 142 -1.52 -10.68 20.67
CA GLY A 142 -2.08 -11.06 19.37
C GLY A 142 -1.09 -10.87 18.22
N GLU A 143 -1.64 -10.90 17.01
CA GLU A 143 -0.85 -10.75 15.79
C GLU A 143 -0.63 -9.28 15.45
N TYR A 144 0.63 -8.91 15.24
CA TYR A 144 1.01 -7.59 14.76
C TYR A 144 1.97 -7.70 13.57
N SER A 145 1.86 -6.72 12.68
CA SER A 145 2.59 -6.72 11.40
C SER A 145 3.06 -5.32 11.06
N TRP A 146 4.24 -5.22 10.46
CA TRP A 146 4.87 -3.95 10.09
C TRP A 146 5.82 -4.12 8.92
N TRP A 147 6.24 -3.01 8.33
CA TRP A 147 7.35 -3.02 7.37
C TRP A 147 8.67 -2.76 8.08
N ALA A 148 9.53 -3.78 8.12
CA ALA A 148 10.86 -3.70 8.70
C ALA A 148 11.91 -3.24 7.69
N ASP A 149 13.06 -2.81 8.21
CA ASP A 149 14.24 -2.50 7.42
C ASP A 149 13.97 -1.43 6.34
N ALA A 150 13.08 -0.46 6.65
CA ALA A 150 12.77 0.68 5.80
C ALA A 150 13.99 1.62 5.66
N GLY A 151 15.02 1.13 4.97
CA GLY A 151 16.21 1.87 4.62
C GLY A 151 16.00 2.65 3.33
N GLU A 152 16.87 3.64 3.10
CA GLU A 152 17.08 4.12 1.73
C GLU A 152 17.43 2.90 0.86
N GLY A 153 16.81 2.80 -0.32
CA GLY A 153 17.36 1.91 -1.35
C GLY A 153 18.79 2.32 -1.71
N ARG A 154 19.39 1.73 -2.76
CA ARG A 154 20.66 2.28 -3.27
C ARG A 154 20.51 3.80 -3.39
N PRO A 155 21.45 4.60 -2.87
CA PRO A 155 21.31 6.05 -2.73
C PRO A 155 21.26 6.70 -4.11
N GLY A 156 20.07 6.70 -4.69
CA GLY A 156 19.76 7.27 -5.99
C GLY A 156 18.83 8.44 -5.77
N LEU A 157 19.28 9.63 -6.14
CA LEU A 157 18.40 10.77 -6.33
C LEU A 157 17.98 10.79 -7.79
N PHE A 158 16.67 10.76 -8.04
CA PHE A 158 16.11 10.67 -9.37
C PHE A 158 15.44 11.98 -9.76
N SER A 159 15.63 12.41 -11.01
CA SER A 159 14.98 13.60 -11.54
C SER A 159 13.46 13.42 -11.72
N THR A 160 12.95 12.19 -11.78
CA THR A 160 11.53 11.89 -11.95
C THR A 160 11.09 10.70 -11.08
N ALA A 161 9.80 10.69 -10.71
CA ALA A 161 9.19 9.55 -10.02
C ALA A 161 9.24 8.27 -10.85
N THR A 162 9.08 8.36 -12.17
CA THR A 162 9.15 7.21 -13.07
C THR A 162 10.55 6.58 -13.10
N ALA A 163 11.61 7.39 -13.06
CA ALA A 163 12.98 6.87 -12.97
C ALA A 163 13.23 6.19 -11.62
N ALA A 164 12.76 6.78 -10.51
CA ALA A 164 12.81 6.15 -9.19
C ALA A 164 12.02 4.83 -9.18
N GLU A 165 10.85 4.79 -9.83
CA GLU A 165 10.02 3.59 -9.96
C GLU A 165 10.70 2.49 -10.77
N ALA A 166 11.34 2.84 -11.89
CA ALA A 166 12.05 1.88 -12.73
C ALA A 166 13.20 1.21 -11.96
N GLU A 167 14.02 2.00 -11.24
CA GLU A 167 15.09 1.46 -10.39
C GLU A 167 14.52 0.59 -9.25
N ALA A 168 13.48 1.07 -8.57
CA ALA A 168 12.79 0.34 -7.52
C ALA A 168 12.27 -1.04 -8.00
N ARG A 169 11.67 -1.09 -9.19
CA ARG A 169 11.20 -2.33 -9.80
C ARG A 169 12.36 -3.26 -10.16
N ALA A 170 13.45 -2.73 -10.69
CA ALA A 170 14.66 -3.50 -10.97
C ALA A 170 15.24 -4.10 -9.68
N MET A 171 15.27 -3.33 -8.59
CA MET A 171 15.69 -3.79 -7.26
C MET A 171 14.81 -4.94 -6.74
N ILE A 172 13.48 -4.82 -6.79
CA ILE A 172 12.58 -5.92 -6.41
C ILE A 172 12.81 -7.15 -7.29
N GLY A 173 12.99 -6.96 -8.60
CA GLY A 173 13.30 -8.04 -9.53
C GLY A 173 14.59 -8.77 -9.14
N TRP A 174 15.63 -8.02 -8.81
CA TRP A 174 16.91 -8.55 -8.38
C TRP A 174 16.85 -9.27 -7.02
N LEU A 175 16.12 -8.72 -6.04
CA LEU A 175 15.93 -9.37 -4.74
C LEU A 175 15.29 -10.76 -4.90
N ARG A 176 14.28 -10.89 -5.75
CA ARG A 176 13.66 -12.20 -6.05
C ARG A 176 14.62 -13.20 -6.68
N THR A 177 15.64 -12.75 -7.43
CA THR A 177 16.63 -13.65 -8.03
C THR A 177 17.71 -14.13 -7.07
N ARG A 178 17.84 -13.53 -5.89
CA ARG A 178 18.79 -13.95 -4.85
C ARG A 178 18.21 -14.91 -3.83
N ASP A 179 16.89 -14.88 -3.65
CA ASP A 179 16.16 -15.75 -2.72
C ASP A 179 15.66 -17.06 -3.38
N GLY A 180 16.12 -17.36 -4.62
CA GLY A 180 15.72 -18.53 -5.42
C GLY A 180 16.89 -19.42 -5.84
#